data_AF-A0A1S3GWG6-F1
#
_entry.id   AF-A0A1S3GWG6-F1
#
_cell.length_a   1.000
_cell.length_b   1.000
_cell.length_c   1.000
_cell.angle_alpha   90.00
_cell.angle_beta   90.00
_cell.angle_gamma   90.00
#
_symmetry.space_group_name_H-M   'P 1'
#
loop_
_entity.id
_entity.type
_entity.pdbx_description
1 polymer ?
#
loop_
_entity_poly.entity_id
_entity_poly.type
_entity_poly.pdbx_seq_one_letter_code
_entity_poly.pdbx_strand_id
1 'polypeptide(L)'
;MLQCLKQNKNSELMDPKCKQMITKRQITQNTDYRLNPVLRKACKADIPKFCHGILSKAKDDSELEGQVISCLKLRYADQRLSSDCEDQIRIIIQESALDYRLDPQLQLHCSDE
;
A
#
# COMPACT_ATOMS: atom_id res chain seq x y z
N MET A 1 14.53 6.88 -6.26
CA MET A 1 13.85 7.80 -7.20
C MET A 1 12.36 7.97 -6.88
N LEU A 2 11.53 6.91 -6.94
CA LEU A 2 10.08 7.03 -6.69
C LEU A 2 9.73 7.64 -5.31
N GLN A 3 10.48 7.29 -4.25
CA GLN A 3 10.23 7.83 -2.90
C GLN A 3 10.29 9.35 -2.83
N CYS A 4 11.31 9.97 -3.46
CA CYS A 4 11.46 11.42 -3.52
C CYS A 4 10.30 12.06 -4.29
N LEU A 5 9.88 11.45 -5.40
CA LEU A 5 8.72 11.92 -6.17
C LEU A 5 7.41 11.86 -5.36
N LYS A 6 7.20 10.83 -4.54
CA LYS A 6 6.05 10.75 -3.63
C LYS A 6 6.04 11.88 -2.60
N GLN A 7 7.19 12.15 -1.98
CA GLN A 7 7.33 13.22 -0.98
C GLN A 7 7.04 14.61 -1.55
N ASN A 8 7.36 14.83 -2.83
CA ASN A 8 7.14 16.11 -3.51
C ASN A 8 5.85 16.14 -4.35
N LYS A 9 5.02 15.08 -4.32
CA LYS A 9 3.83 14.92 -5.17
C LYS A 9 2.83 16.07 -5.06
N ASN A 10 2.74 16.68 -3.88
CA ASN A 10 1.79 17.75 -3.58
C ASN A 10 2.42 19.16 -3.63
N SER A 11 3.68 19.29 -4.07
CA SER A 11 4.29 20.60 -4.32
C SER A 11 3.56 21.34 -5.45
N GLU A 12 3.46 22.66 -5.33
CA GLU A 12 2.89 23.53 -6.38
C GLU A 12 3.66 23.45 -7.70
N LEU A 13 4.94 23.11 -7.64
CA LEU A 13 5.81 22.96 -8.82
C LEU A 13 5.66 21.59 -9.51
N MET A 14 4.85 20.67 -8.96
CA MET A 14 4.67 19.33 -9.53
C MET A 14 3.78 19.39 -10.77
N ASP A 15 4.29 18.91 -11.90
CA ASP A 15 3.51 18.78 -13.12
C ASP A 15 2.27 17.88 -12.89
N PRO A 16 1.06 18.30 -13.30
CA PRO A 16 -0.16 17.54 -13.07
C PRO A 16 -0.14 16.11 -13.64
N LYS A 17 0.48 15.88 -14.80
CA LYS A 17 0.60 14.55 -15.39
C LYS A 17 1.58 13.70 -14.61
N CYS A 18 2.69 14.27 -14.15
CA CYS A 18 3.61 13.60 -13.22
C CYS A 18 2.90 13.21 -11.93
N LYS A 19 2.11 14.12 -11.33
CA LYS A 19 1.30 13.84 -10.14
C LYS A 19 0.35 12.66 -10.37
N GLN A 20 -0.36 12.64 -11.50
CA GLN A 20 -1.27 11.55 -11.85
C GLN A 20 -0.54 10.21 -11.99
N MET A 21 0.63 10.18 -12.63
CA MET A 21 1.42 8.95 -12.79
C MET A 21 1.98 8.44 -11.46
N ILE A 22 2.41 9.33 -10.57
CA ILE A 22 2.86 8.97 -9.22
C ILE A 22 1.69 8.38 -8.44
N THR A 23 0.51 9.02 -8.44
CA THR A 23 -0.68 8.49 -7.78
C THR A 23 -1.09 7.14 -8.36
N LYS A 24 -1.16 6.99 -9.69
CA LYS A 24 -1.50 5.70 -10.33
C LYS A 24 -0.54 4.60 -9.89
N ARG A 25 0.76 4.90 -9.83
CA ARG A 25 1.76 3.95 -9.35
C ARG A 25 1.58 3.61 -7.87
N GLN A 26 1.21 4.57 -7.02
CA GLN A 26 0.88 4.32 -5.61
C GLN A 26 -0.36 3.42 -5.47
N ILE A 27 -1.42 3.67 -6.25
CA ILE A 27 -2.62 2.84 -6.29
C ILE A 27 -2.24 1.39 -6.61
N THR A 28 -1.52 1.16 -7.70
CA THR A 28 -1.05 -0.19 -8.09
C THR A 28 -0.20 -0.87 -7.01
N GLN A 29 0.60 -0.10 -6.27
CA GLN A 29 1.38 -0.63 -5.14
C GLN A 29 0.53 -1.00 -3.93
N ASN A 30 -0.64 -0.37 -3.78
CA ASN A 30 -1.54 -0.61 -2.66
C ASN A 30 -2.60 -1.67 -2.97
N THR A 31 -2.93 -1.91 -4.24
CA THR A 31 -3.80 -3.02 -4.65
C THR A 31 -3.11 -4.38 -4.54
N ASP A 32 -1.78 -4.43 -4.68
CA ASP A 32 -1.05 -5.69 -4.54
C ASP A 32 0.36 -5.49 -3.97
N TYR A 33 0.63 -6.13 -2.82
CA TYR A 33 1.92 -6.09 -2.15
C TYR A 33 3.07 -6.63 -3.04
N ARG A 34 2.76 -7.52 -4.00
CA ARG A 34 3.73 -8.09 -4.94
C ARG A 34 4.34 -6.99 -5.83
N LEU A 35 3.56 -5.94 -6.12
CA LEU A 35 3.93 -4.78 -6.93
C LEU A 35 4.60 -3.67 -6.10
N ASN A 36 4.70 -3.83 -4.78
CA ASN A 36 5.36 -2.92 -3.86
C ASN A 36 6.65 -3.56 -3.29
N PRO A 37 7.79 -3.44 -3.98
CA PRO A 37 9.04 -4.08 -3.55
C PRO A 37 9.56 -3.56 -2.20
N VAL A 38 9.24 -2.32 -1.82
CA VAL A 38 9.63 -1.74 -0.52
C VAL A 38 8.86 -2.44 0.60
N LEU A 39 7.53 -2.51 0.49
CA LEU A 39 6.69 -3.25 1.43
C LEU A 39 7.04 -4.73 1.49
N ARG A 40 7.21 -5.39 0.33
CA ARG A 40 7.57 -6.80 0.26
C ARG A 40 8.89 -7.11 0.95
N LYS A 41 9.86 -6.19 0.88
CA LYS A 41 11.14 -6.33 1.57
C LYS A 41 10.99 -6.12 3.08
N ALA A 42 10.35 -5.02 3.49
CA ALA A 42 10.18 -4.66 4.90
C ALA A 42 9.34 -5.69 5.67
N CYS A 43 8.26 -6.18 5.07
CA CYS A 43 7.33 -7.12 5.67
C CYS A 43 7.58 -8.59 5.26
N LYS A 44 8.79 -8.92 4.82
CA LYS A 44 9.12 -10.26 4.28
C LYS A 44 8.79 -11.39 5.25
N ALA A 45 9.03 -11.20 6.55
CA ALA A 45 8.74 -12.18 7.59
C ALA A 45 7.28 -12.12 8.07
N ASP A 46 6.67 -10.93 8.08
CA ASP A 46 5.34 -10.70 8.63
C ASP A 46 4.20 -11.17 7.71
N ILE A 47 4.36 -10.98 6.40
CA ILE A 47 3.36 -11.38 5.40
C ILE A 47 3.01 -12.88 5.48
N PRO A 48 3.97 -13.83 5.40
CA PRO A 48 3.65 -15.25 5.52
C PRO A 48 3.24 -15.63 6.95
N LYS A 49 3.69 -14.90 7.97
CA LYS A 49 3.35 -15.18 9.37
C LYS A 49 1.91 -14.83 9.72
N PHE A 50 1.42 -13.68 9.27
CA PHE A 50 0.12 -13.15 9.68
C PHE A 50 -0.95 -13.21 8.61
N CYS A 51 -0.57 -13.17 7.33
CA CYS A 51 -1.49 -13.07 6.21
C CYS A 51 -1.56 -14.37 5.39
N HIS A 52 -1.06 -15.49 5.93
CA HIS A 52 -1.05 -16.80 5.25
C HIS A 52 -2.41 -17.20 4.70
N GLY A 53 -3.49 -16.98 5.45
CA GLY A 53 -4.85 -17.35 5.02
C GLY A 53 -5.36 -16.57 3.80
N ILE A 54 -4.77 -15.42 3.49
CA ILE A 54 -5.02 -14.66 2.26
C ILE A 54 -4.19 -15.27 1.13
N LEU A 55 -2.89 -15.52 1.39
CA LEU A 55 -1.97 -16.09 0.41
C LEU A 55 -2.40 -17.50 -0.05
N SER A 56 -2.93 -18.33 0.85
CA SER A 56 -3.39 -19.68 0.51
C SER A 56 -4.63 -19.71 -0.37
N LYS A 57 -5.41 -18.62 -0.38
CA LYS A 57 -6.58 -18.44 -1.25
C LYS A 57 -6.24 -17.74 -2.56
N ALA A 58 -5.08 -17.10 -2.63
CA ALA A 58 -4.61 -16.42 -3.83
C ALA A 58 -4.23 -17.45 -4.89
N LYS A 59 -4.87 -17.38 -6.05
CA LYS A 59 -4.39 -18.04 -7.26
C LYS A 59 -3.31 -17.14 -7.90
N ASP A 60 -2.43 -17.71 -8.73
CA ASP A 60 -1.32 -16.94 -9.30
C ASP A 60 -1.79 -15.66 -10.03
N ASP A 61 -2.92 -15.73 -10.74
CA ASP A 61 -3.51 -14.61 -11.49
C ASP A 61 -4.59 -13.82 -10.73
N SER A 62 -4.90 -14.15 -9.47
CA SER A 62 -5.90 -13.38 -8.72
C SER A 62 -5.31 -12.06 -8.24
N GLU A 63 -6.05 -10.97 -8.45
CA GLU A 63 -5.78 -9.70 -7.78
C GLU A 63 -6.06 -9.85 -6.28
N LEU A 64 -5.17 -9.30 -5.45
CA LEU A 64 -5.32 -9.35 -4.00
C LEU A 64 -6.13 -8.17 -3.44
N GLU A 65 -6.45 -7.17 -4.27
CA GLU A 65 -7.33 -6.03 -3.92
C GLU A 65 -6.96 -5.34 -2.60
N GLY A 66 -5.67 -5.29 -2.27
CA GLY A 66 -5.16 -4.71 -1.04
C GLY A 66 -5.32 -5.56 0.22
N GLN A 67 -5.87 -6.78 0.14
CA GLN A 67 -6.15 -7.64 1.30
C GLN A 67 -4.93 -7.86 2.19
N VAL A 68 -3.73 -8.04 1.60
CA VAL A 68 -2.50 -8.20 2.38
C VAL A 68 -2.13 -6.91 3.13
N ILE A 69 -2.29 -5.74 2.52
CA ILE A 69 -2.05 -4.45 3.19
C ILE A 69 -3.08 -4.25 4.30
N SER A 70 -4.36 -4.57 4.07
CA SER A 70 -5.41 -4.53 5.11
C SER A 70 -5.09 -5.44 6.28
N CYS A 71 -4.62 -6.68 6.01
CA CYS A 71 -4.15 -7.60 7.04
C CYS A 71 -3.00 -7.02 7.86
N LEU A 72 -2.00 -6.42 7.20
CA LEU A 72 -0.86 -5.80 7.88
C LEU A 72 -1.28 -4.57 8.71
N LYS A 73 -2.22 -3.73 8.23
CA LYS A 73 -2.78 -2.61 9.00
C LYS A 73 -3.43 -3.09 10.30
N LEU A 74 -4.14 -4.23 10.28
CA LEU A 74 -4.70 -4.82 11.50
C LEU A 74 -3.59 -5.27 12.47
N ARG A 75 -2.53 -5.90 11.97
CA ARG A 75 -1.41 -6.34 12.81
C ARG A 75 -0.55 -5.19 13.34
N TYR A 76 -0.49 -4.08 12.61
CA TYR A 76 0.10 -2.83 13.07
C TYR A 76 -0.66 -2.30 14.31
N ALA A 77 -2.00 -2.28 14.24
CA ALA A 77 -2.83 -1.87 15.39
C ALA A 77 -2.63 -2.77 16.62
N ASP A 78 -2.41 -4.06 16.39
CA ASP A 78 -2.10 -5.03 17.46
C ASP A 78 -0.64 -4.96 17.98
N GLN A 79 0.23 -4.12 17.39
CA GLN A 79 1.67 -4.04 17.71
C GLN A 79 2.41 -5.37 17.50
N ARG A 80 2.06 -6.14 16.46
CA ARG A 80 2.60 -7.49 16.21
C ARG A 80 3.62 -7.57 15.07
N LEU A 81 3.81 -6.49 14.33
CA LEU A 81 4.73 -6.44 13.19
C LEU A 81 6.19 -6.30 13.64
N SER A 82 7.12 -6.72 12.79
CA SER A 82 8.52 -6.32 12.93
C SER A 82 8.69 -4.80 12.77
N SER A 83 9.75 -4.23 13.36
CA SER A 83 10.02 -2.78 13.27
C SER A 83 10.04 -2.27 11.83
N ASP A 84 10.75 -2.97 10.93
CA ASP A 84 10.84 -2.58 9.52
C ASP A 84 9.46 -2.58 8.83
N CYS A 85 8.64 -3.59 9.11
CA CYS A 85 7.30 -3.66 8.55
C CYS A 85 6.37 -2.61 9.14
N GLU A 86 6.48 -2.34 10.45
CA GLU A 86 5.73 -1.30 11.14
C GLU A 86 6.01 0.08 10.55
N ASP A 87 7.29 0.44 10.37
CA ASP A 87 7.70 1.69 9.72
C ASP A 87 7.07 1.85 8.34
N GLN A 88 7.08 0.77 7.55
CA GLN A 88 6.55 0.82 6.20
C GLN A 88 5.02 0.87 6.16
N ILE A 89 4.33 0.19 7.07
CA ILE A 89 2.86 0.28 7.20
C ILE A 89 2.45 1.67 7.70
N ARG A 90 3.22 2.29 8.61
CA ARG A 90 2.98 3.67 9.04
C ARG A 90 2.99 4.64 7.86
N ILE A 91 3.98 4.50 6.97
CA ILE A 91 4.06 5.32 5.73
C ILE A 91 2.82 5.10 4.87
N ILE A 92 2.39 3.84 4.65
CA ILE A 92 1.21 3.54 3.85
C ILE A 92 -0.06 4.16 4.46
N ILE A 93 -0.23 4.05 5.78
CA ILE A 93 -1.38 4.66 6.50
C ILE A 93 -1.38 6.18 6.31
N GLN A 94 -0.23 6.84 6.47
CA GLN A 94 -0.11 8.29 6.27
C GLN A 94 -0.39 8.71 4.82
N GLU A 95 0.15 7.98 3.83
CA GLU A 95 -0.13 8.24 2.41
C GLU A 95 -1.63 8.09 2.10
N SER A 96 -2.28 7.03 2.59
CA SER A 96 -3.73 6.80 2.41
C SER A 96 -4.60 7.85 3.10
N ALA A 97 -4.17 8.39 4.23
CA ALA A 97 -4.90 9.47 4.91
C ALA A 97 -4.90 10.78 4.13
N LEU A 98 -3.86 11.03 3.33
CA LEU A 98 -3.73 12.23 2.49
C LEU A 98 -4.42 12.09 1.12
N ASP A 99 -4.65 10.86 0.66
CA ASP A 99 -5.24 10.56 -0.64
C ASP A 99 -6.00 9.24 -0.56
N TYR A 100 -7.32 9.32 -0.34
CA TYR A 100 -8.19 8.15 -0.09
C TYR A 100 -8.11 7.09 -1.20
N ARG A 101 -7.80 7.51 -2.44
CA ARG A 101 -7.62 6.61 -3.59
C ARG A 101 -6.49 5.60 -3.37
N LEU A 102 -5.58 5.88 -2.44
CA LEU A 102 -4.49 4.98 -2.08
C LEU A 102 -4.95 3.90 -1.08
N ASP A 103 -6.17 3.97 -0.55
CA ASP A 103 -6.78 2.85 0.18
C ASP A 103 -7.68 2.06 -0.78
N PRO A 104 -7.34 0.80 -1.12
CA PRO A 104 -8.12 0.03 -2.10
C PRO A 104 -9.59 -0.17 -1.72
N GLN A 105 -9.90 -0.25 -0.42
CA GLN A 105 -11.29 -0.43 0.03
C GLN A 105 -12.07 0.87 -0.15
N LEU A 106 -11.49 2.02 0.24
CA LEU A 106 -12.13 3.31 0.00
C LEU A 106 -12.23 3.62 -1.49
N GLN A 107 -11.20 3.31 -2.27
CA GLN A 107 -11.22 3.50 -3.71
C GLN A 107 -12.37 2.70 -4.38
N LEU A 108 -12.58 1.44 -3.96
CA LEU A 108 -13.66 0.61 -4.48
C LEU A 108 -15.04 1.22 -4.17
N HIS A 109 -15.22 1.76 -2.97
CA HIS A 109 -16.52 2.25 -2.50
C HIS A 109 -16.78 3.75 -2.78
N CYS A 110 -15.75 4.54 -3.07
CA CYS A 110 -15.81 5.99 -3.24
C CYS A 110 -15.29 6.44 -4.63
N SER A 111 -15.35 5.56 -5.64
CA SER A 111 -14.89 5.87 -7.00
C SER A 111 -15.90 6.69 -7.83
N ASP A 112 -17.15 6.77 -7.38
CA ASP A 112 -18.27 7.46 -8.04
C ASP A 112 -18.67 8.80 -7.38
N GLU A 113 -17.90 9.29 -6.41
CA GLU A 113 -18.04 10.67 -5.86
C GLU A 113 -17.10 11.65 -6.55
#